data_AF-D1A3F2-F1
#
_entry.id   AF-D1A3F2-F1
#
_cell.length_a   1.000
_cell.length_b   1.000
_cell.length_c   1.000
_cell.angle_alpha   90.00
_cell.angle_beta   90.00
_cell.angle_gamma   90.00
#
_symmetry.space_group_name_H-M   'P 1'
#
loop_
_entity.id
_entity.type
_entity.pdbx_description
1 polymer ?
#
loop_
_entity_poly.entity_id
_entity_poly.type
_entity_poly.pdbx_seq_one_letter_code
_entity_poly.pdbx_strand_id
1 'polypeptide(L)'
;MPKAQFRRKARALQRLGEENMLFKAINPVRPRDQNRRRAHQQDLIRRIHRQYGQRNPDFSRRLISRITNARDMQLDHVHELQLGGADLRNNLRYLDAFTNREVGNQIRQQIRNLPDGTPIRIRIIE
;
A
#
# COMPACT_ATOMS: atom_id res chain seq x y z
N MET A 1 12.27 10.48 -0.50
CA MET A 1 11.15 9.64 -1.00
C MET A 1 11.59 8.93 -2.28
N PRO A 2 11.42 7.60 -2.40
CA PRO A 2 11.68 6.88 -3.66
C PRO A 2 10.67 7.27 -4.76
N LYS A 3 11.07 8.15 -5.68
CA LYS A 3 10.21 8.71 -6.75
C LYS A 3 9.44 7.64 -7.55
N ALA A 4 10.09 6.52 -7.87
CA ALA A 4 9.46 5.42 -8.62
C ALA A 4 8.31 4.75 -7.84
N GLN A 5 8.47 4.59 -6.52
CA GLN A 5 7.43 3.98 -5.67
C GLN A 5 6.24 4.91 -5.50
N PHE A 6 6.50 6.20 -5.30
CA PHE A 6 5.47 7.24 -5.29
C PHE A 6 4.68 7.23 -6.60
N ARG A 7 5.36 7.39 -7.74
CA ARG A 7 4.71 7.41 -9.06
C ARG A 7 3.86 6.18 -9.30
N ARG A 8 4.32 4.99 -8.89
CA ARG A 8 3.56 3.76 -9.01
C ARG A 8 2.26 3.80 -8.21
N LYS A 9 2.29 4.23 -6.94
CA LYS A 9 1.08 4.33 -6.11
C LYS A 9 0.16 5.44 -6.63
N ALA A 10 0.70 6.62 -6.91
CA ALA A 10 -0.05 7.75 -7.42
C ALA A 10 -0.76 7.43 -8.75
N ARG A 11 -0.07 6.79 -9.70
CA ARG A 11 -0.68 6.38 -10.98
C ARG A 11 -1.73 5.29 -10.83
N ALA A 12 -1.54 4.34 -9.91
CA ALA A 12 -2.57 3.34 -9.62
C ALA A 12 -3.85 4.00 -9.09
N LEU A 13 -3.72 4.93 -8.15
CA LEU A 13 -4.85 5.69 -7.61
C LEU A 13 -5.49 6.61 -8.66
N GLN A 14 -4.68 7.27 -9.51
CA GLN A 14 -5.18 8.06 -10.64
C GLN A 14 -6.05 7.22 -11.57
N ARG A 15 -5.55 6.06 -12.00
CA ARG A 15 -6.28 5.15 -12.87
C ARG A 15 -7.61 4.68 -12.25
N LEU A 16 -7.59 4.29 -10.97
CA LEU A 16 -8.81 3.93 -10.25
C LEU A 16 -9.83 5.08 -10.20
N GLY A 17 -9.35 6.32 -10.10
CA GLY A 17 -10.20 7.51 -10.14
C GLY A 17 -10.78 7.79 -11.53
N GLU A 18 -10.00 7.58 -12.59
CA GLU A 18 -10.43 7.67 -13.99
C GLU A 18 -11.48 6.60 -14.33
N GLU A 19 -11.32 5.40 -13.77
CA GLU A 19 -12.27 4.28 -13.87
C GLU A 19 -13.50 4.44 -12.94
N ASN A 20 -13.64 5.59 -12.24
CA ASN A 20 -14.71 5.90 -11.29
C ASN A 20 -14.86 4.89 -10.14
N MET A 21 -13.76 4.22 -9.75
CA MET A 21 -13.75 3.22 -8.68
C MET A 21 -13.44 3.81 -7.29
N LEU A 22 -13.04 5.09 -7.21
CA LEU A 22 -12.69 5.73 -5.94
C LEU A 22 -13.87 6.52 -5.38
N PHE A 23 -14.16 6.28 -4.11
CA PHE A 23 -15.17 7.02 -3.35
C PHE A 23 -14.72 7.11 -1.89
N LYS A 24 -15.19 8.12 -1.16
CA LYS A 24 -14.94 8.19 0.29
C LYS A 24 -15.55 6.96 0.97
N ALA A 25 -14.70 6.16 1.60
CA ALA A 25 -15.17 5.00 2.34
C ALA A 25 -16.01 5.40 3.56
N ILE A 26 -16.92 4.51 3.94
CA ILE A 26 -17.76 4.67 5.13
C ILE A 26 -16.87 4.74 6.37
N ASN A 27 -17.15 5.71 7.26
CA ASN A 27 -16.43 5.88 8.52
C ASN A 27 -17.21 5.21 9.68
N PRO A 28 -16.59 4.35 10.52
CA PRO A 28 -15.19 3.97 10.52
C PRO A 28 -14.80 3.05 9.35
N VAL A 29 -13.64 3.32 8.75
CA VAL A 29 -13.04 2.42 7.77
C VAL A 29 -12.82 1.06 8.40
N ARG A 30 -13.22 -0.02 7.69
CA ARG A 30 -13.10 -1.39 8.21
C ARG A 30 -11.67 -1.69 8.67
N PRO A 31 -11.50 -2.38 9.82
CA PRO A 31 -10.19 -2.68 10.35
C PRO A 31 -9.42 -3.61 9.40
N ARG A 32 -8.10 -3.45 9.40
CA ARG A 32 -7.16 -4.30 8.63
C ARG A 32 -7.05 -5.67 9.27
N ASP A 33 -7.14 -6.73 8.46
CA ASP A 33 -6.91 -8.10 8.90
C ASP A 33 -5.41 -8.36 9.12
N GLN A 34 -5.04 -8.50 10.39
CA GLN A 34 -3.67 -8.76 10.82
C GLN A 34 -3.13 -10.10 10.31
N ASN A 35 -3.98 -11.13 10.29
CA ASN A 35 -3.60 -12.48 9.88
C ASN A 35 -3.29 -12.48 8.39
N ARG A 36 -4.10 -11.79 7.58
CA ARG A 36 -3.84 -11.61 6.15
C ARG A 36 -2.50 -10.93 5.89
N ARG A 37 -2.17 -9.87 6.63
CA ARG A 37 -0.89 -9.16 6.49
C ARG A 37 0.30 -10.04 6.86
N ARG A 38 0.22 -10.74 8.00
CA ARG A 38 1.26 -11.68 8.45
C ARG A 38 1.46 -12.81 7.44
N ALA A 39 0.38 -13.40 6.94
CA ALA A 39 0.43 -14.45 5.93
C ALA A 39 1.09 -13.96 4.63
N HIS A 40 0.78 -12.73 4.18
CA HIS A 40 1.41 -12.14 3.01
C HIS A 40 2.92 -11.90 3.21
N GLN A 41 3.31 -11.36 4.37
CA GLN A 41 4.73 -11.16 4.71
C GLN A 41 5.49 -12.50 4.74
N GLN A 42 4.96 -13.50 5.43
CA GLN A 42 5.57 -14.84 5.50
C GLN A 42 5.70 -15.48 4.11
N ASP A 43 4.69 -15.33 3.26
CA ASP A 43 4.77 -15.84 1.89
C ASP A 43 5.88 -15.16 1.08
N LEU A 44 6.05 -13.84 1.23
CA LEU A 44 7.14 -13.12 0.57
C LEU A 44 8.52 -13.55 1.10
N ILE A 45 8.66 -13.74 2.42
CA ILE A 45 9.88 -14.28 3.03
C ILE A 45 10.23 -15.64 2.44
N ARG A 46 9.24 -16.55 2.31
CA ARG A 46 9.44 -17.87 1.67
C ARG A 46 9.87 -17.77 0.21
N ARG A 47 9.33 -16.82 -0.55
CA ARG A 47 9.75 -16.58 -1.96
C ARG A 47 11.19 -16.07 -2.03
N ILE A 48 11.56 -15.12 -1.17
CA ILE A 48 12.94 -14.60 -1.09
C ILE A 48 13.93 -15.72 -0.77
N HIS A 49 13.64 -16.53 0.25
CA HIS A 49 14.48 -17.68 0.60
C HIS A 49 14.59 -18.70 -0.54
N ARG A 50 13.49 -19.04 -1.22
CA ARG A 50 13.53 -19.96 -2.36
C ARG A 50 14.39 -19.43 -3.52
N GLN A 51 14.33 -18.13 -3.79
CA GLN A 51 15.00 -17.53 -4.93
C GLN A 51 16.49 -17.25 -4.67
N TYR A 52 16.83 -16.79 -3.46
CA TYR A 52 18.16 -16.28 -3.13
C TYR A 52 18.84 -17.00 -1.96
N GLY A 53 18.11 -17.77 -1.16
CA GLY A 53 18.60 -18.27 0.13
C GLY A 53 19.86 -19.13 0.05
N GLN A 54 20.00 -19.95 -1.00
CA GLN A 54 21.21 -20.77 -1.21
C GLN A 54 22.29 -20.03 -2.02
N ARG A 55 21.88 -19.32 -3.08
CA ARG A 55 22.82 -18.68 -4.04
C ARG A 55 23.41 -17.37 -3.52
N ASN A 56 22.68 -16.65 -2.67
CA ASN A 56 23.08 -15.36 -2.12
C ASN A 56 22.40 -15.11 -0.75
N PRO A 57 22.85 -15.80 0.31
CA PRO A 57 22.22 -15.72 1.64
C PRO A 57 22.25 -14.31 2.23
N ASP A 58 23.30 -13.53 1.99
CA ASP A 58 23.40 -12.15 2.45
C ASP A 58 22.35 -11.25 1.81
N PHE A 59 22.16 -11.37 0.50
CA PHE A 59 21.10 -10.65 -0.19
C PHE A 59 19.71 -11.06 0.31
N SER A 60 19.47 -12.37 0.51
CA SER A 60 18.23 -12.87 1.11
C SER A 60 17.96 -12.25 2.47
N ARG A 61 18.96 -12.23 3.37
CA ARG A 61 18.85 -11.62 4.71
C ARG A 61 18.53 -10.13 4.65
N ARG A 62 19.21 -9.38 3.77
CA ARG A 62 18.96 -7.93 3.58
C ARG A 62 17.54 -7.65 3.08
N LEU A 63 17.04 -8.43 2.12
CA LEU A 63 15.68 -8.29 1.62
C LEU A 63 14.64 -8.57 2.71
N ILE A 64 14.83 -9.64 3.48
CA ILE A 64 13.94 -10.02 4.59
C ILE A 64 13.93 -8.92 5.65
N SER A 65 15.11 -8.47 6.09
CA SER A 65 15.26 -7.38 7.06
C SER A 65 14.51 -6.11 6.61
N ARG A 66 14.61 -5.77 5.32
CA ARG A 66 13.92 -4.61 4.75
C ARG A 66 12.39 -4.72 4.79
N ILE A 67 11.81 -5.91 4.56
CA ILE A 67 10.34 -6.10 4.56
C ILE A 67 9.76 -6.41 5.95
N THR A 68 10.60 -6.76 6.92
CA THR A 68 10.21 -6.94 8.33
C THR A 68 10.39 -5.64 9.13
N ASN A 69 11.24 -4.73 8.68
CA ASN A 69 11.38 -3.40 9.26
C ASN A 69 10.29 -2.43 8.76
N ALA A 70 9.31 -2.15 9.61
CA ALA A 70 8.20 -1.23 9.30
C ALA A 70 8.62 0.24 9.08
N ARG A 71 9.85 0.61 9.46
CA ARG A 71 10.43 1.94 9.17
C ARG A 71 10.95 2.05 7.74
N ASP A 72 11.30 0.93 7.11
CA ASP A 72 11.81 0.90 5.75
C ASP A 72 10.66 0.62 4.77
N MET A 73 9.89 -0.42 5.03
CA MET A 73 8.79 -0.84 4.17
C MET A 73 7.54 -1.20 4.95
N GLN A 74 6.39 -0.82 4.40
CA GLN A 74 5.08 -1.13 4.93
C GLN A 74 4.28 -1.88 3.88
N LEU A 75 3.54 -2.89 4.31
CA LEU A 75 2.56 -3.58 3.50
C LEU A 75 1.26 -2.76 3.54
N ASP A 76 0.87 -2.20 2.41
CA ASP A 76 -0.27 -1.30 2.32
C ASP A 76 -1.11 -1.59 1.08
N HIS A 77 -2.28 -0.95 0.99
CA HIS A 77 -3.23 -1.19 -0.08
C HIS A 77 -2.89 -0.35 -1.31
N VAL A 78 -2.97 -0.96 -2.49
CA VAL A 78 -2.81 -0.25 -3.77
C VAL A 78 -4.03 0.65 -4.01
N HIS A 79 -5.22 0.09 -3.86
CA HIS A 79 -6.48 0.81 -3.69
C HIS A 79 -6.67 1.07 -2.19
N GLU A 80 -6.44 2.31 -1.78
CA GLU A 80 -6.55 2.78 -0.40
C GLU A 80 -7.90 2.43 0.26
N LEU A 81 -7.89 1.94 1.49
CA LEU A 81 -9.11 1.60 2.23
C LEU A 81 -10.04 2.80 2.41
N GLN A 82 -9.46 3.98 2.66
CA GLN A 82 -10.21 5.25 2.79
C GLN A 82 -10.86 5.70 1.48
N LEU A 83 -10.47 5.10 0.34
CA LEU A 83 -11.00 5.37 -1.00
C LEU A 83 -11.85 4.20 -1.54
N GLY A 84 -12.37 3.34 -0.66
CA GLY A 84 -13.23 2.22 -1.03
C GLY A 84 -12.50 0.91 -1.35
N GLY A 85 -11.19 0.86 -1.14
CA GLY A 85 -10.39 -0.33 -1.41
C GLY A 85 -10.73 -1.48 -0.47
N ALA A 86 -10.77 -2.70 -1.01
CA ALA A 86 -10.99 -3.89 -0.23
C ALA A 86 -9.71 -4.34 0.48
N ASP A 87 -9.82 -4.77 1.74
CA ASP A 87 -8.72 -5.45 2.41
C ASP A 87 -8.62 -6.88 1.85
N LEU A 88 -7.82 -7.06 0.80
CA LEU A 88 -7.63 -8.33 0.11
C LEU A 88 -6.16 -8.53 -0.24
N ARG A 89 -5.72 -9.80 -0.31
CA ARG A 89 -4.30 -10.14 -0.53
C ARG A 89 -3.75 -9.58 -1.85
N ASN A 90 -4.57 -9.54 -2.90
CA ASN A 90 -4.20 -8.98 -4.21
C ASN A 90 -4.14 -7.44 -4.22
N ASN A 91 -4.74 -6.78 -3.23
CA ASN A 91 -4.64 -5.34 -3.04
C ASN A 91 -3.44 -4.93 -2.16
N LEU A 92 -2.75 -5.88 -1.53
CA LEU A 92 -1.60 -5.59 -0.67
C LEU A 92 -0.30 -5.52 -1.46
N ARG A 93 0.51 -4.49 -1.20
CA ARG A 93 1.84 -4.32 -1.79
C ARG A 93 2.79 -3.59 -0.84
N TYR A 94 4.05 -4.04 -0.83
CA TYR A 94 5.09 -3.35 -0.09
C TYR A 94 5.46 -2.01 -0.73
N LEU A 95 5.55 -0.99 0.12
CA LEU A 95 5.90 0.37 -0.23
C LEU A 95 6.85 0.95 0.82
N ASP A 96 7.73 1.85 0.39
CA ASP A 96 8.52 2.70 1.29
C ASP A 96 7.63 3.37 2.34
N ALA A 97 8.03 3.26 3.61
CA ALA A 97 7.18 3.67 4.75
C ALA A 97 6.85 5.17 4.73
N PHE A 98 7.83 6.01 4.38
CA PHE A 98 7.60 7.46 4.25
C PHE A 98 6.60 7.76 3.14
N THR A 99 6.82 7.19 1.94
CA THR A 99 5.90 7.33 0.81
C THR A 99 4.49 6.91 1.17
N ASN A 100 4.35 5.77 1.88
CA ASN A 100 3.06 5.26 2.30
C ASN A 100 2.31 6.25 3.20
N ARG A 101 3.00 6.73 4.24
CA ARG A 101 2.42 7.63 5.23
C ARG A 101 2.04 8.97 4.60
N GLU A 102 2.91 9.57 3.80
CA GLU A 102 2.65 10.89 3.22
C GLU A 102 1.49 10.86 2.22
N VAL A 103 1.44 9.86 1.33
CA VAL A 103 0.32 9.71 0.39
C VAL A 103 -1.00 9.51 1.15
N GLY A 104 -1.02 8.59 2.12
CA GLY A 104 -2.22 8.33 2.92
C GLY A 104 -2.70 9.56 3.70
N ASN A 105 -1.77 10.32 4.27
CA ASN A 105 -2.06 11.57 5.00
C ASN A 105 -2.62 12.66 4.08
N GLN A 106 -1.99 12.89 2.92
CA GLN A 106 -2.46 13.90 1.97
C GLN A 106 -3.89 13.62 1.51
N ILE A 107 -4.20 12.37 1.19
CA ILE A 107 -5.56 11.93 0.82
C ILE A 107 -6.52 12.18 1.98
N ARG A 108 -6.18 11.69 3.18
CA ARG A 108 -7.03 11.82 4.37
C ARG A 108 -7.41 13.27 4.65
N GLN A 109 -6.46 14.21 4.58
CA GLN A 109 -6.72 15.61 4.87
C GLN A 109 -7.69 16.25 3.88
N GLN A 110 -7.68 15.82 2.62
CA GLN A 110 -8.58 16.34 1.59
C GLN A 110 -9.99 15.74 1.72
N ILE A 111 -10.11 14.46 2.08
CA ILE A 111 -11.41 13.76 2.08
C ILE A 111 -12.11 13.72 3.45
N ARG A 112 -11.41 14.04 4.55
CA ARG A 112 -11.93 13.83 5.92
C ARG A 112 -13.29 14.45 6.19
N ASN A 113 -13.62 15.58 5.55
CA ASN A 113 -14.86 16.32 5.77
C ASN A 113 -15.93 16.09 4.68
N LEU A 114 -15.65 15.25 3.68
CA LEU A 114 -16.64 14.93 2.64
C LEU A 114 -17.71 13.96 3.20
N PRO A 115 -18.93 13.91 2.64
CA PRO A 115 -19.87 12.83 2.94
C PRO A 115 -19.34 11.47 2.51
N ASP A 116 -19.70 10.41 3.24
CA ASP A 116 -19.39 9.04 2.85
C ASP A 116 -20.01 8.73 1.47
N GLY A 117 -19.30 7.97 0.64
CA GLY A 117 -19.70 7.68 -0.74
C GLY A 117 -19.39 8.78 -1.76
N THR A 118 -18.85 9.93 -1.34
CA THR A 118 -18.44 10.99 -2.28
C THR A 118 -17.45 10.45 -3.32
N PRO A 119 -17.74 10.54 -4.63
CA PRO A 119 -16.80 10.12 -5.68
C PRO A 119 -15.50 10.92 -5.62
N ILE A 120 -14.36 10.26 -5.76
CA ILE A 120 -13.03 10.87 -5.66
C ILE A 120 -12.29 10.71 -6.98
N ARG A 121 -11.61 11.76 -7.42
CA ARG A 121 -10.62 11.70 -8.51
C ARG A 121 -9.26 12.11 -7.97
N ILE A 122 -8.22 11.48 -8.50
CA ILE A 122 -6.84 11.75 -8.10
C ILE A 122 -6.13 12.44 -9.26
N ARG A 123 -5.58 13.63 -8.99
CA ARG A 123 -4.73 14.36 -9.92
C ARG A 123 -3.33 14.44 -9.32
N ILE A 124 -2.33 14.06 -10.11
CA ILE A 124 -0.93 14.20 -9.75
C ILE A 124 -0.49 15.61 -10.18
N ILE A 125 0.06 16.37 -9.23
CA ILE A 125 0.64 17.70 -9.48
C ILE A 125 2.15 17.52 -9.42
N GLU A 126 2.84 17.85 -10.51
CA GLU A 126 4.31 17.83 -10.60
C GLU A 126 4.88 19.24 -10.42
#